data_AF-A0A327YL08-F1
#
_entry.id   AF-A0A327YL08-F1
#
_cell.length_a   1.000
_cell.length_b   1.000
_cell.length_c   1.000
_cell.angle_alpha   90.00
_cell.angle_beta   90.00
_cell.angle_gamma   90.00
#
_symmetry.space_group_name_H-M   'P 1'
#
loop_
_entity.id
_entity.type
_entity.pdbx_description
1 polymer ?
#
loop_
_entity_poly.entity_id
_entity_poly.type
_entity_poly.pdbx_seq_one_letter_code
_entity_poly.pdbx_strand_id
1 'polypeptide(L)'
;MDRVKKVLHLIKENINLLILIPTVLGGFWQLLELVRIEISFIRFFSLTQVVSDGLVVLFLLLIFVFINLSVFVKEKKDDNTLSPYEEYLAVKLLLLGLFVLGFGYSLYVLSHKEFTTPHLIILYTFFISSIKVIRDIIIKKYGDIFKDYYSLIVLLVFQISLYFMNSIFTKFHHLYYVPSNIKNIEYLECYTGKKQKDFELLYFNDKYVFVKDIKSKQIEIINFEEMLNKDNCK
;
A
#
# COMPACT_ATOMS: atom_id res chain seq x y z
N MET A 1 -1.25 -27.21 22.81
CA MET A 1 0.05 -26.65 23.28
C MET A 1 1.18 -26.87 22.27
N ASP A 2 1.19 -27.97 21.51
CA ASP A 2 2.29 -28.31 20.59
C ASP A 2 2.45 -27.41 19.35
N ARG A 3 1.35 -26.84 18.82
CA ARG A 3 1.43 -25.95 17.65
C ARG A 3 2.16 -24.64 17.95
N VAL A 4 1.96 -24.06 19.13
CA VAL A 4 2.62 -22.81 19.54
C VAL A 4 4.12 -23.04 19.74
N LYS A 5 4.50 -24.15 20.39
CA LYS A 5 5.92 -24.53 20.52
C LYS A 5 6.59 -24.75 19.16
N LYS A 6 5.89 -25.40 18.23
CA LYS A 6 6.38 -25.62 16.86
C LYS A 6 6.60 -24.30 16.11
N VAL A 7 5.66 -23.36 16.21
CA VAL A 7 5.80 -22.03 15.59
C VAL A 7 6.95 -21.25 16.22
N LEU A 8 7.09 -21.24 17.55
CA LEU A 8 8.21 -20.58 18.24
C LEU A 8 9.56 -21.17 17.85
N HIS A 9 9.64 -22.51 17.69
CA HIS A 9 10.84 -23.18 17.21
C HIS A 9 11.21 -22.72 15.80
N LEU A 10 10.24 -22.70 14.88
CA LEU A 10 10.45 -22.23 13.51
C LEU A 10 10.89 -20.76 13.45
N ILE A 11 10.30 -19.88 14.26
CA ILE A 11 10.71 -18.47 14.36
C ILE A 11 12.15 -18.38 14.86
N LYS A 12 12.50 -19.13 15.90
CA LYS A 12 13.83 -19.12 16.49
C LYS A 12 14.90 -19.62 15.52
N GLU A 13 14.59 -20.66 14.74
CA GLU A 13 15.50 -21.20 13.72
C GLU A 13 15.67 -20.26 12.51
N ASN A 14 14.70 -19.38 12.25
CA ASN A 14 14.68 -18.51 11.08
C ASN A 14 14.74 -17.02 11.43
N ILE A 15 15.24 -16.65 12.61
CA ILE A 15 15.26 -15.24 13.05
C ILE A 15 16.08 -14.34 12.12
N ASN A 16 17.17 -14.87 11.56
CA ASN A 16 17.99 -14.16 10.58
C ASN A 16 17.19 -13.86 9.31
N LEU A 17 16.36 -14.81 8.86
CA LEU A 17 15.49 -14.62 7.71
C LEU A 17 14.39 -13.58 8.02
N LEU A 18 13.83 -13.63 9.24
CA LEU A 18 12.81 -12.69 9.70
C LEU A 18 13.32 -11.25 9.72
N ILE A 19 14.60 -11.03 10.04
CA ILE A 19 15.24 -9.71 9.99
C ILE A 19 15.63 -9.34 8.55
N LEU A 20 16.11 -10.30 7.76
CA LEU A 20 16.55 -10.07 6.39
C LEU A 20 15.40 -9.66 5.46
N ILE A 21 14.21 -10.26 5.61
CA ILE A 21 13.04 -9.97 4.76
C ILE A 21 12.67 -8.48 4.77
N PRO A 22 12.38 -7.82 5.91
CA PRO A 22 12.07 -6.40 5.91
C PRO A 22 13.23 -5.59 5.34
N THR A 23 14.49 -5.89 5.71
CA THR A 23 15.65 -5.17 5.16
C THR A 23 15.71 -5.24 3.62
N VAL A 24 15.54 -6.42 3.03
CA VAL A 24 15.55 -6.56 1.57
C VAL A 24 14.38 -5.80 0.93
N LEU A 25 13.18 -5.88 1.52
CA LEU A 25 11.99 -5.19 1.02
C LEU A 25 12.14 -3.67 1.09
N GLY A 26 12.66 -3.13 2.20
CA GLY A 26 12.89 -1.71 2.37
C GLY A 26 13.99 -1.19 1.45
N GLY A 27 15.06 -1.96 1.26
CA GLY A 27 16.13 -1.60 0.35
C GLY A 27 15.66 -1.58 -1.10
N PHE A 28 14.84 -2.56 -1.49
CA PHE A 28 14.21 -2.58 -2.80
C PHE A 28 13.28 -1.36 -3.00
N TRP A 29 12.46 -1.05 -2.01
CA TRP A 29 11.58 0.12 -2.02
C TRP A 29 12.37 1.43 -2.20
N GLN A 30 13.37 1.67 -1.35
CA GLN A 30 14.22 2.86 -1.39
C GLN A 30 15.00 2.99 -2.71
N LEU A 31 15.45 1.86 -3.28
CA LEU A 31 16.11 1.84 -4.58
C LEU A 31 15.15 2.24 -5.72
N LEU A 32 13.91 1.73 -5.71
CA LEU A 32 12.91 2.12 -6.70
C LEU A 32 12.61 3.61 -6.64
N GLU A 33 12.53 4.20 -5.44
CA GLU A 33 12.30 5.63 -5.28
C GLU A 33 13.43 6.47 -5.89
N LEU A 34 14.69 6.11 -5.62
CA LEU A 34 15.83 6.80 -6.19
C LEU A 34 15.90 6.65 -7.71
N VAL A 35 15.68 5.44 -8.24
CA VAL A 35 15.65 5.16 -9.69
C VAL A 35 14.55 5.94 -10.41
N ARG A 36 13.39 6.12 -9.75
CA ARG A 36 12.27 6.89 -10.31
C ARG A 36 12.61 8.37 -10.51
N ILE A 37 13.56 8.90 -9.75
CA ILE A 37 14.09 10.24 -9.94
C ILE A 37 15.20 10.20 -11.00
N GLU A 38 16.31 9.52 -10.71
CA GLU A 38 17.41 9.29 -11.64
C GLU A 38 18.32 8.16 -11.13
N ILE A 39 18.83 7.30 -12.03
CA ILE A 39 19.68 6.17 -11.63
C ILE A 39 20.96 6.60 -10.89
N SER A 40 21.49 7.80 -11.17
CA SER A 40 22.67 8.34 -10.50
C SER A 40 22.43 8.62 -9.01
N PHE A 41 21.17 8.75 -8.58
CA PHE A 41 20.81 9.04 -7.20
C PHE A 41 20.83 7.81 -6.27
N ILE A 42 21.00 6.61 -6.80
CA ILE A 42 21.23 5.40 -5.99
C ILE A 42 22.43 5.59 -5.03
N ARG A 43 23.42 6.43 -5.37
CA ARG A 43 24.56 6.73 -4.50
C ARG A 43 24.18 7.40 -3.16
N PHE A 44 22.98 7.95 -3.06
CA PHE A 44 22.44 8.57 -1.84
C PHE A 44 21.55 7.62 -1.06
N PHE A 45 21.57 6.33 -1.37
CA PHE A 45 20.89 5.27 -0.63
C PHE A 45 21.33 5.24 0.84
N SER A 46 20.37 5.12 1.76
CA SER A 46 20.66 5.09 3.20
C SER A 46 20.32 3.75 3.84
N LEU A 47 21.36 3.00 4.23
CA LEU A 47 21.25 1.71 4.90
C LEU A 47 20.50 1.76 6.24
N THR A 48 20.48 2.90 6.93
CA THR A 48 19.85 3.03 8.26
C THR A 48 18.32 3.03 8.14
N GLN A 49 17.76 3.63 7.09
CA GLN A 49 16.33 3.68 6.83
C GLN A 49 15.77 2.40 6.19
N VAL A 50 16.63 1.60 5.56
CA VAL A 50 16.23 0.34 4.92
C VAL A 50 15.40 -0.55 5.85
N VAL A 51 15.77 -0.64 7.13
CA VAL A 51 15.06 -1.48 8.10
C VAL A 51 13.68 -0.90 8.42
N SER A 52 13.58 0.41 8.65
CA SER A 52 12.29 1.05 8.96
C SER A 52 11.32 0.98 7.79
N ASP A 53 11.79 1.27 6.57
CA ASP A 53 10.99 1.20 5.35
C ASP A 53 10.52 -0.24 5.10
N GLY A 54 11.44 -1.18 5.35
CA GLY A 54 11.18 -2.61 5.29
C GLY A 54 10.06 -3.08 6.22
N LEU A 55 10.04 -2.57 7.45
CA LEU A 55 9.00 -2.88 8.42
C LEU A 55 7.64 -2.30 8.00
N VAL A 56 7.61 -1.10 7.42
CA VAL A 56 6.37 -0.51 6.89
C VAL A 56 5.81 -1.36 5.75
N VAL A 57 6.66 -1.75 4.79
CA VAL A 57 6.24 -2.63 3.68
C VAL A 57 5.75 -3.96 4.21
N LEU A 58 6.48 -4.58 5.14
CA LEU A 58 6.09 -5.85 5.76
C LEU A 58 4.75 -5.73 6.50
N PHE A 59 4.54 -4.66 7.26
CA PHE A 59 3.29 -4.39 7.97
C PHE A 59 2.10 -4.31 7.01
N LEU A 60 2.25 -3.58 5.90
CA LEU A 60 1.21 -3.50 4.86
C LEU A 60 0.94 -4.87 4.21
N LEU A 61 1.98 -5.63 3.90
CA LEU A 61 1.86 -6.98 3.36
C LEU A 61 1.11 -7.91 4.30
N LEU A 62 1.39 -7.84 5.61
CA LEU A 62 0.68 -8.65 6.62
C LEU A 62 -0.80 -8.30 6.69
N ILE A 63 -1.16 -7.02 6.62
CA ILE A 63 -2.56 -6.58 6.55
C ILE A 63 -3.23 -7.18 5.32
N PHE A 64 -2.60 -7.08 4.15
CA PHE A 64 -3.15 -7.63 2.91
C PHE A 64 -3.29 -9.15 2.97
N VAL A 65 -2.29 -9.88 3.48
CA VAL A 65 -2.37 -11.34 3.66
C VAL A 65 -3.52 -11.70 4.61
N PHE A 66 -3.67 -10.98 5.74
CA PHE A 66 -4.75 -11.23 6.69
C PHE A 66 -6.13 -11.01 6.08
N ILE A 67 -6.31 -9.95 5.29
CA ILE A 67 -7.55 -9.68 4.55
C ILE A 67 -7.84 -10.79 3.55
N ASN A 68 -6.84 -11.23 2.78
CA ASN A 68 -7.04 -12.33 1.84
C ASN A 68 -7.41 -13.63 2.57
N LEU A 69 -6.73 -13.95 3.68
CA LEU A 69 -7.08 -15.12 4.47
C LEU A 69 -8.51 -15.04 5.01
N SER A 70 -8.91 -13.91 5.62
CA SER A 70 -10.26 -13.76 6.17
C SER A 70 -11.35 -13.89 5.10
N VAL A 71 -11.10 -13.38 3.89
CA VAL A 71 -12.03 -13.52 2.78
C VAL A 71 -12.02 -14.96 2.24
N PHE A 72 -10.88 -15.57 1.97
CA PHE A 72 -10.79 -16.88 1.29
C PHE A 72 -10.89 -18.10 2.20
N VAL A 73 -10.93 -17.95 3.53
CA VAL A 73 -11.26 -19.04 4.45
C VAL A 73 -12.59 -19.66 4.02
N LYS A 74 -12.55 -20.95 3.64
CA LYS A 74 -13.74 -21.72 3.29
C LYS A 74 -14.68 -21.70 4.48
N GLU A 75 -15.86 -21.12 4.29
CA GLU A 75 -16.99 -21.41 5.16
C GLU A 75 -17.22 -22.91 5.12
N LYS A 76 -17.17 -23.58 6.28
CA LYS A 76 -17.62 -24.96 6.37
C LYS A 76 -19.08 -24.96 5.93
N LYS A 77 -19.37 -25.60 4.80
CA LYS A 77 -20.75 -25.90 4.42
C LYS A 77 -21.33 -26.79 5.50
N ASP A 78 -22.32 -26.28 6.20
CA ASP A 78 -23.24 -27.12 6.94
C ASP A 78 -24.23 -27.69 5.92
N ASP A 79 -23.96 -28.90 5.42
CA ASP A 79 -24.72 -29.54 4.33
C ASP A 79 -26.21 -29.75 4.69
N ASN A 80 -26.62 -29.46 5.93
CA ASN A 80 -27.97 -29.71 6.43
C ASN A 80 -28.91 -28.49 6.42
N THR A 81 -28.48 -27.30 6.00
CA THR A 81 -29.38 -26.13 5.90
C THR A 81 -29.61 -25.71 4.44
N LEU A 82 -30.70 -26.20 3.85
CA LEU A 82 -31.29 -25.63 2.63
C LEU A 82 -31.86 -24.24 2.98
N SER A 83 -31.00 -23.21 3.01
CA SER A 83 -31.51 -21.85 2.86
C SER A 83 -32.07 -21.71 1.43
N PRO A 84 -33.27 -21.11 1.24
CA PRO A 84 -33.82 -20.85 -0.07
C PRO A 84 -32.79 -20.10 -0.93
N TYR A 85 -32.58 -20.56 -2.17
CA TYR A 85 -31.62 -19.97 -3.09
C TYR A 85 -31.82 -18.45 -3.25
N GLU A 86 -33.08 -18.00 -3.21
CA GLU A 86 -33.49 -16.61 -3.34
C GLU A 86 -33.04 -15.73 -2.18
N GLU A 87 -33.16 -16.19 -0.93
CA GLU A 87 -32.70 -15.45 0.26
C GLU A 87 -31.17 -15.27 0.25
N TYR A 88 -30.45 -16.34 -0.08
CA TYR A 88 -28.99 -16.29 -0.23
C TYR A 88 -28.57 -15.29 -1.32
N LEU A 89 -29.24 -15.31 -2.47
CA LEU A 89 -28.93 -14.42 -3.59
C LEU A 89 -29.24 -12.96 -3.23
N ALA A 90 -30.37 -12.69 -2.57
CA ALA A 90 -30.75 -11.37 -2.12
C ALA A 90 -29.71 -10.77 -1.15
N VAL A 91 -29.22 -11.55 -0.17
CA VAL A 91 -28.16 -11.10 0.75
C VAL A 91 -26.87 -10.79 -0.01
N LYS A 92 -26.44 -11.64 -0.95
CA LYS A 92 -25.21 -11.42 -1.73
C LYS A 92 -25.34 -10.21 -2.67
N LEU A 93 -26.51 -9.99 -3.26
CA LEU A 93 -26.79 -8.80 -4.07
C LEU A 93 -26.84 -7.52 -3.23
N LEU A 94 -27.42 -7.57 -2.03
CA LEU A 94 -27.41 -6.45 -1.10
C LEU A 94 -25.97 -6.11 -0.68
N LEU A 95 -25.15 -7.12 -0.36
CA LEU A 95 -23.72 -6.94 -0.08
C LEU A 95 -22.98 -6.33 -1.28
N LEU A 96 -23.29 -6.76 -2.51
CA LEU A 96 -22.73 -6.19 -3.72
C LEU A 96 -23.18 -4.73 -3.94
N GLY A 97 -24.44 -4.41 -3.64
CA GLY A 97 -24.96 -3.04 -3.71
C GLY A 97 -24.27 -2.11 -2.72
N LEU A 98 -24.14 -2.54 -1.45
CA LEU A 98 -23.35 -1.83 -0.44
C LEU A 98 -21.89 -1.66 -0.87
N PHE A 99 -21.32 -2.66 -1.55
CA PHE A 99 -19.99 -2.57 -2.14
C PHE A 99 -19.89 -1.49 -3.22
N VAL A 100 -20.82 -1.45 -4.19
CA VAL A 100 -20.81 -0.44 -5.24
C VAL A 100 -20.92 0.97 -4.65
N LEU A 101 -21.76 1.15 -3.62
CA LEU A 101 -21.89 2.42 -2.91
C LEU A 101 -20.61 2.81 -2.15
N GLY A 102 -19.99 1.87 -1.42
CA GLY A 102 -18.73 2.10 -0.71
C GLY A 102 -17.56 2.39 -1.67
N PHE A 103 -17.53 1.72 -2.81
CA PHE A 103 -16.55 1.98 -3.88
C PHE A 103 -16.78 3.36 -4.51
N GLY A 104 -18.02 3.73 -4.82
CA GLY A 104 -18.36 5.07 -5.30
C GLY A 104 -17.96 6.16 -4.31
N TYR A 105 -18.22 5.97 -3.01
CA TYR A 105 -17.80 6.90 -1.96
C TYR A 105 -16.28 7.02 -1.87
N SER A 106 -15.55 5.92 -1.93
CA SER A 106 -14.08 5.96 -1.88
C SER A 106 -13.46 6.60 -3.12
N LEU A 107 -14.02 6.42 -4.31
CA LEU A 107 -13.63 7.20 -5.50
C LEU A 107 -13.94 8.70 -5.36
N TYR A 108 -15.07 9.05 -4.73
CA TYR A 108 -15.40 10.43 -4.43
C TYR A 108 -14.39 11.06 -3.45
N VAL A 109 -14.02 10.34 -2.39
CA VAL A 109 -12.96 10.77 -1.45
C VAL A 109 -11.62 10.92 -2.17
N LEU A 110 -11.24 9.95 -3.02
CA LEU A 110 -10.01 9.96 -3.81
C LEU A 110 -9.89 11.19 -4.74
N SER A 111 -11.03 11.76 -5.16
CA SER A 111 -11.08 12.92 -6.05
C SER A 111 -11.18 14.27 -5.32
N HIS A 112 -11.62 14.30 -4.06
CA HIS A 112 -11.95 15.57 -3.38
C HIS A 112 -11.27 15.79 -2.02
N LYS A 113 -10.63 14.77 -1.42
CA LYS A 113 -10.01 14.87 -0.09
C LYS A 113 -8.61 14.28 -0.05
N GLU A 114 -7.85 14.65 0.98
CA GLU A 114 -6.60 13.97 1.32
C GLU A 114 -6.90 12.50 1.59
N PHE A 115 -6.39 11.67 0.69
CA PHE A 115 -6.50 10.23 0.77
C PHE A 115 -5.67 9.74 1.96
N THR A 116 -6.09 8.69 2.67
CA THR A 116 -5.32 8.20 3.84
C THR A 116 -5.19 6.68 3.79
N THR A 117 -4.24 6.11 4.54
CA THR A 117 -4.00 4.66 4.60
C THR A 117 -5.24 3.83 4.94
N PRO A 118 -6.11 4.25 5.90
CA PRO A 118 -7.37 3.55 6.13
C PRO A 118 -8.24 3.43 4.87
N HIS A 119 -8.31 4.49 4.04
CA HIS A 119 -9.08 4.43 2.79
C HIS A 119 -8.53 3.37 1.84
N LEU A 120 -7.21 3.20 1.80
CA LEU A 120 -6.54 2.16 1.01
C LEU A 120 -6.88 0.75 1.46
N ILE A 121 -6.76 0.51 2.77
CA ILE A 121 -7.07 -0.79 3.37
C ILE A 121 -8.54 -1.13 3.11
N ILE A 122 -9.44 -0.15 3.26
CA ILE A 122 -10.87 -0.29 3.01
C ILE A 122 -11.13 -0.62 1.53
N LEU A 123 -10.56 0.15 0.59
CA LEU A 123 -10.68 -0.09 -0.85
C LEU A 123 -10.23 -1.49 -1.24
N TYR A 124 -9.06 -1.91 -0.76
CA TYR A 124 -8.52 -3.23 -1.03
C TYR A 124 -9.40 -4.35 -0.44
N THR A 125 -9.84 -4.20 0.81
CA THR A 125 -10.72 -5.17 1.47
C THR A 125 -12.03 -5.33 0.71
N PHE A 126 -12.62 -4.21 0.29
CA PHE A 126 -13.82 -4.21 -0.54
C PHE A 126 -13.58 -4.91 -1.87
N PHE A 127 -12.46 -4.60 -2.54
CA PHE A 127 -12.10 -5.20 -3.80
C PHE A 127 -12.04 -6.73 -3.68
N ILE A 128 -11.24 -7.28 -2.76
CA ILE A 128 -11.11 -8.73 -2.55
C ILE A 128 -12.45 -9.39 -2.17
N SER A 129 -13.26 -8.72 -1.36
CA SER A 129 -14.59 -9.22 -0.97
C SER A 129 -15.54 -9.33 -2.17
N SER A 130 -15.51 -8.38 -3.11
CA SER A 130 -16.35 -8.41 -4.30
C SER A 130 -16.01 -9.59 -5.22
N ILE A 131 -14.73 -9.91 -5.39
CA ILE A 131 -14.27 -11.10 -6.13
C ILE A 131 -14.89 -12.36 -5.53
N LYS A 132 -14.87 -12.49 -4.20
CA LYS A 132 -15.46 -13.63 -3.51
C LYS A 132 -16.97 -13.70 -3.76
N VAL A 133 -17.70 -12.59 -3.60
CA VAL A 133 -19.15 -12.56 -3.82
C VAL A 133 -19.50 -12.94 -5.25
N ILE A 134 -18.81 -12.36 -6.24
CA ILE A 134 -19.01 -12.66 -7.67
C ILE A 134 -18.72 -14.15 -7.93
N ARG A 135 -17.60 -14.67 -7.42
CA ARG A 135 -17.26 -16.10 -7.51
C ARG A 135 -18.39 -16.96 -6.95
N ASP A 136 -18.86 -16.66 -5.75
CA ASP A 136 -19.87 -17.48 -5.07
C ASP A 136 -21.21 -17.47 -5.84
N ILE A 137 -21.60 -16.33 -6.41
CA ILE A 137 -22.79 -16.21 -7.27
C ILE A 137 -22.62 -17.03 -8.55
N ILE A 138 -21.47 -16.92 -9.22
CA ILE A 138 -21.18 -17.64 -10.47
C ILE A 138 -21.20 -19.14 -10.25
N ILE A 139 -20.47 -19.64 -9.23
CA ILE A 139 -20.41 -21.08 -8.92
C ILE A 139 -21.80 -21.62 -8.58
N LYS A 140 -22.60 -20.88 -7.78
CA LYS A 140 -23.93 -21.35 -7.38
C LYS A 140 -24.93 -21.36 -8.55
N LYS A 141 -24.86 -20.38 -9.46
CA LYS A 141 -25.83 -20.24 -10.57
C LYS A 141 -25.49 -21.11 -11.78
N TYR A 142 -24.22 -21.24 -12.14
CA TYR A 142 -23.80 -21.88 -13.40
C TYR A 142 -23.07 -23.20 -13.20
N GLY A 143 -22.82 -23.61 -11.95
CA GLY A 143 -22.16 -24.88 -11.63
C GLY A 143 -20.73 -24.97 -12.18
N ASP A 144 -20.28 -26.18 -12.46
CA ASP A 144 -18.89 -26.46 -12.87
C ASP A 144 -18.57 -26.00 -14.31
N ILE A 145 -19.58 -25.77 -15.16
CA ILE A 145 -19.40 -25.32 -16.56
C ILE A 145 -18.65 -23.97 -16.60
N PHE A 146 -18.84 -23.12 -15.58
CA PHE A 146 -18.21 -21.80 -15.53
C PHE A 146 -16.81 -21.79 -14.93
N LYS A 147 -16.30 -22.95 -14.50
CA LYS A 147 -14.98 -23.06 -13.86
C LYS A 147 -13.85 -22.69 -14.82
N ASP A 148 -14.01 -22.97 -16.11
CA ASP A 148 -13.03 -22.64 -17.13
C ASP A 148 -12.94 -21.14 -17.38
N TYR A 149 -14.09 -20.44 -17.46
CA TYR A 149 -14.16 -18.98 -17.61
C TYR A 149 -13.80 -18.21 -16.33
N TYR A 150 -13.98 -18.84 -15.17
CA TYR A 150 -13.63 -18.23 -13.88
C TYR A 150 -12.15 -17.85 -13.82
N SER A 151 -11.26 -18.70 -14.35
CA SER A 151 -9.83 -18.40 -14.41
C SER A 151 -9.53 -17.10 -15.18
N LEU A 152 -10.20 -16.88 -16.31
CA LEU A 152 -10.08 -15.67 -17.12
C LEU A 152 -10.65 -14.44 -16.41
N ILE A 153 -11.81 -14.57 -15.75
CA ILE A 153 -12.41 -13.47 -14.98
C ILE A 153 -11.51 -13.09 -13.81
N VAL A 154 -10.99 -14.07 -13.07
CA VAL A 154 -10.03 -13.82 -11.99
C VAL A 154 -8.77 -13.14 -12.51
N LEU A 155 -8.26 -13.57 -13.67
CA LEU A 155 -7.09 -12.93 -14.30
C LEU A 155 -7.37 -11.47 -14.67
N LEU A 156 -8.52 -11.17 -15.29
CA LEU A 156 -8.91 -9.80 -15.65
C LEU A 156 -9.09 -8.92 -14.41
N VAL A 157 -9.78 -9.44 -13.41
CA VAL A 157 -9.96 -8.78 -12.12
C VAL A 157 -8.60 -8.54 -11.45
N PHE A 158 -7.69 -9.51 -11.49
CA PHE A 158 -6.34 -9.36 -10.98
C PHE A 158 -5.57 -8.26 -11.72
N GLN A 159 -5.65 -8.18 -13.04
CA GLN A 159 -5.03 -7.09 -13.80
C GLN A 159 -5.60 -5.71 -13.45
N ILE A 160 -6.94 -5.60 -13.31
CA ILE A 160 -7.59 -4.37 -12.84
C ILE A 160 -7.08 -4.02 -11.43
N SER A 161 -6.92 -5.02 -10.56
CA SER A 161 -6.38 -4.82 -9.22
C SER A 161 -4.94 -4.29 -9.25
N LEU A 162 -4.08 -4.81 -10.13
CA LEU A 162 -2.71 -4.35 -10.28
C LEU A 162 -2.65 -2.91 -10.77
N TYR A 163 -3.52 -2.54 -11.73
CA TYR A 163 -3.64 -1.17 -12.22
C TYR A 163 -4.08 -0.20 -11.10
N PHE A 164 -5.08 -0.60 -10.31
CA PHE A 164 -5.51 0.17 -9.14
C PHE A 164 -4.42 0.26 -8.09
N MET A 165 -3.72 -0.84 -7.79
CA MET A 165 -2.60 -0.86 -6.85
C MET A 165 -1.49 0.07 -7.30
N ASN A 166 -1.16 0.13 -8.59
CA ASN A 166 -0.18 1.09 -9.11
C ASN A 166 -0.62 2.54 -8.89
N SER A 167 -1.89 2.87 -9.18
CA SER A 167 -2.46 4.21 -8.93
C SER A 167 -2.51 4.56 -7.44
N ILE A 168 -2.70 3.54 -6.60
CA ILE A 168 -2.65 3.63 -5.15
C ILE A 168 -1.23 3.90 -4.68
N PHE A 169 -0.23 3.18 -5.19
CA PHE A 169 1.17 3.32 -4.81
C PHE A 169 1.71 4.71 -5.12
N THR A 170 1.33 5.28 -6.27
CA THR A 170 1.74 6.64 -6.62
C THR A 170 1.17 7.69 -5.67
N LYS A 171 -0.08 7.52 -5.19
CA LYS A 171 -0.68 8.41 -4.17
C LYS A 171 -0.18 8.13 -2.75
N PHE A 172 0.04 6.86 -2.43
CA PHE A 172 0.58 6.42 -1.15
C PHE A 172 1.96 7.01 -0.90
N HIS A 173 2.80 7.06 -1.94
CA HIS A 173 4.08 7.75 -1.91
C HIS A 173 3.93 9.17 -1.36
N HIS A 174 3.07 10.00 -1.96
CA HIS A 174 2.86 11.37 -1.48
C HIS A 174 2.39 11.48 -0.02
N LEU A 175 1.61 10.51 0.47
CA LEU A 175 1.05 10.54 1.83
C LEU A 175 2.06 10.12 2.91
N TYR A 176 2.90 9.13 2.60
CA TYR A 176 3.84 8.59 3.57
C TYR A 176 5.19 9.26 3.54
N TYR A 177 5.57 9.84 2.40
CA TYR A 177 6.86 10.49 2.28
C TYR A 177 6.86 11.79 3.08
N VAL A 178 5.92 12.71 2.83
CA VAL A 178 5.98 14.06 3.41
C VAL A 178 4.80 14.29 4.35
N PRO A 179 4.95 14.06 5.66
CA PRO A 179 3.93 14.47 6.61
C PRO A 179 3.65 15.97 6.48
N SER A 180 2.38 16.33 6.37
CA SER A 180 1.93 17.71 6.18
C SER A 180 2.20 18.61 7.39
N ASN A 181 2.56 18.03 8.53
CA ASN A 181 2.82 18.71 9.80
C ASN A 181 4.31 18.72 10.20
N ILE A 182 5.23 18.62 9.25
CA ILE A 182 6.66 18.73 9.54
C ILE A 182 7.07 20.19 9.67
N LYS A 183 7.43 20.62 10.90
CA LYS A 183 8.04 21.92 11.15
C LYS A 183 9.35 22.12 10.36
N ASN A 184 10.07 21.03 10.06
CA ASN A 184 11.33 21.07 9.31
C ASN A 184 11.19 21.64 7.89
N ILE A 185 9.97 21.72 7.34
CA ILE A 185 9.72 22.37 6.05
C ILE A 185 10.09 23.86 6.11
N GLU A 186 9.91 24.53 7.25
CA GLU A 186 10.32 25.94 7.43
C GLU A 186 11.82 26.13 7.23
N TYR A 187 12.64 25.15 7.63
CA TYR A 187 14.10 25.18 7.43
C TYR A 187 14.47 24.95 5.96
N LEU A 188 13.70 24.14 5.23
CA LEU A 188 13.87 23.99 3.78
C LEU A 188 13.52 25.29 3.04
N GLU A 189 12.41 25.94 3.42
CA GLU A 189 12.02 27.21 2.82
C GLU A 189 13.09 28.29 3.04
N CYS A 190 13.59 28.35 4.28
CA CYS A 190 14.70 29.20 4.66
C CYS A 190 15.97 28.90 3.83
N TYR A 191 16.46 27.65 3.84
CA TYR A 191 17.73 27.27 3.22
C TYR A 191 17.71 27.50 1.70
N THR A 192 16.60 27.14 1.05
CA THR A 192 16.44 27.29 -0.39
C THR A 192 16.05 28.72 -0.82
N GLY A 193 15.65 29.57 0.14
CA GLY A 193 15.06 30.88 -0.13
C GLY A 193 13.73 30.83 -0.91
N LYS A 194 13.09 29.66 -0.97
CA LYS A 194 11.87 29.39 -1.75
C LYS A 194 10.72 29.08 -0.82
N LYS A 195 9.49 29.47 -1.20
CA LYS A 195 8.30 29.03 -0.46
C LYS A 195 7.98 27.58 -0.81
N GLN A 196 7.27 26.87 0.05
CA GLN A 196 6.85 25.48 -0.15
C GLN A 196 6.10 25.26 -1.49
N LYS A 197 5.45 26.29 -2.02
CA LYS A 197 4.75 26.24 -3.32
C LYS A 197 5.68 26.33 -4.53
N ASP A 198 6.94 26.70 -4.34
CA ASP A 198 7.93 26.90 -5.40
C ASP A 198 8.86 25.69 -5.56
N PHE A 199 8.77 24.69 -4.67
CA PHE A 199 9.54 23.47 -4.74
C PHE A 199 8.73 22.21 -4.43
N GLU A 200 9.24 21.07 -4.87
CA GLU A 200 8.70 19.74 -4.62
C GLU A 200 9.75 18.89 -3.91
N LEU A 201 9.40 18.32 -2.75
CA LEU A 201 10.25 17.37 -2.04
C LEU A 201 10.14 16.00 -2.72
N LEU A 202 11.22 15.56 -3.37
CA LEU A 202 11.23 14.30 -4.14
C LEU A 202 11.61 13.09 -3.29
N TYR A 203 12.58 13.28 -2.39
CA TYR A 203 13.17 12.22 -1.59
C TYR A 203 13.87 12.83 -0.37
N PHE A 204 13.95 12.09 0.72
CA PHE A 204 14.80 12.42 1.84
C PHE A 204 15.15 11.16 2.60
N ASN A 205 16.30 11.18 3.24
CA ASN A 205 16.69 10.20 4.22
C ASN A 205 17.25 10.86 5.48
N ASP A 206 17.90 10.07 6.32
CA ASP A 206 18.59 10.55 7.52
C ASP A 206 19.78 11.48 7.24
N LYS A 207 20.22 11.62 5.98
CA LYS A 207 21.42 12.39 5.59
C LYS A 207 21.15 13.49 4.56
N TYR A 208 20.18 13.29 3.68
CA TYR A 208 19.99 14.12 2.50
C TYR A 208 18.51 14.43 2.27
N VAL A 209 18.24 15.59 1.68
CA VAL A 209 16.92 16.03 1.22
C VAL A 209 17.04 16.44 -0.25
N PHE A 210 16.11 15.98 -1.09
CA PHE A 210 16.09 16.21 -2.52
C PHE A 210 14.94 17.13 -2.85
N VAL A 211 15.27 18.34 -3.27
CA VAL A 211 14.30 19.39 -3.55
C VAL A 211 14.33 19.71 -5.04
N LYS A 212 13.18 19.60 -5.70
CA LYS A 212 13.04 20.00 -7.10
C LYS A 212 12.41 21.36 -7.20
N ASP A 213 13.10 22.28 -7.84
CA ASP A 213 12.54 23.59 -8.17
C ASP A 213 11.47 23.45 -9.26
N ILE A 214 10.27 23.99 -9.01
CA ILE A 214 9.15 23.86 -9.94
C ILE A 214 9.40 24.66 -11.24
N LYS A 215 10.09 25.80 -11.16
CA LYS A 215 10.38 26.69 -12.29
C LYS A 215 11.59 26.21 -13.09
N SER A 216 12.71 25.96 -12.44
CA SER A 216 13.94 25.57 -13.14
C SER A 216 14.02 24.08 -13.46
N LYS A 217 13.19 23.25 -12.83
CA LYS A 217 13.21 21.78 -12.88
C LYS A 217 14.52 21.14 -12.38
N GLN A 218 15.42 21.93 -11.81
CA GLN A 218 16.66 21.44 -11.22
C GLN A 218 16.40 20.77 -9.88
N ILE A 219 17.19 19.75 -9.59
CA ILE A 219 17.14 19.01 -8.32
C ILE A 219 18.35 19.43 -7.50
N GLU A 220 18.07 19.97 -6.32
CA GLU A 220 19.04 20.35 -5.30
C GLU A 220 19.09 19.24 -4.24
N ILE A 221 20.30 18.80 -3.90
CA ILE A 221 20.53 17.77 -2.89
C ILE A 221 21.19 18.44 -1.70
N ILE A 222 20.45 18.51 -0.60
CA ILE A 222 20.82 19.26 0.59
C ILE A 222 21.22 18.26 1.68
N ASN A 223 22.35 18.50 2.35
CA ASN A 223 22.72 17.72 3.52
C ASN A 223 21.86 18.12 4.73
N PHE A 224 21.35 17.15 5.48
CA PHE A 224 20.42 17.40 6.59
C PHE A 224 21.05 18.22 7.72
N GLU A 225 22.33 18.00 8.04
CA GLU A 225 23.04 18.76 9.08
C GLU A 225 23.24 20.21 8.67
N GLU A 226 23.53 20.45 7.39
CA GLU A 226 23.69 21.78 6.82
C GLU A 226 22.37 22.56 6.82
N MET A 227 21.27 21.90 6.44
CA MET A 227 19.93 22.47 6.48
C MET A 227 19.52 22.92 7.89
N LEU A 228 19.90 22.16 8.92
CA LEU A 228 19.54 22.47 10.32
C LEU A 228 20.42 23.53 10.96
N ASN A 229 21.49 23.97 10.30
CA ASN A 229 22.35 25.02 10.85
C ASN A 229 21.59 26.35 10.90
N LYS A 230 21.34 26.84 12.12
CA LYS A 230 20.55 28.05 12.40
C LYS A 230 21.12 29.31 11.75
N ASP A 231 22.42 29.35 11.45
CA ASP A 231 23.04 30.48 10.76
C ASP A 231 22.51 30.67 9.33
N ASN A 232 21.94 29.63 8.72
CA ASN A 232 21.31 29.68 7.41
C ASN A 232 19.90 30.30 7.44
N CYS A 233 19.29 30.43 8.63
CA CYS A 233 17.93 30.95 8.84
C CYS A 233 17.89 32.23 9.67
N LYS A 234 18.71 33.21 9.29
CA LYS A 234 18.71 34.56 9.87
C LYS A 234 17.87 35.53 9.08
#